data_AF-A0A8T3PC46-F1
#
_entry.id   AF-A0A8T3PC46-F1
#
_cell.length_a   1.000
_cell.length_b   1.000
_cell.length_c   1.000
_cell.angle_alpha   90.00
_cell.angle_beta   90.00
_cell.angle_gamma   90.00
#
_symmetry.space_group_name_H-M   'P 1'
#
loop_
_entity.id
_entity.type
_entity.pdbx_description
1 polymer ?
#
loop_
_entity_poly.entity_id
_entity_poly.type
_entity_poly.pdbx_seq_one_letter_code
_entity_poly.pdbx_strand_id
1 'polypeptide(L)'
;TYTNADRLTFTVPAGWTYEDYGELYKDRDEPGEVKFITWVLTHVFSDVCQWGTLVDAGTTVDEFVDAVMEQEGWEASAPTAVTVGGFPAKRLELTVPAELDTETCTNGVLRYWPGPGPDMSDGDCCNLPGNTDSVYVVDVAGNRLVAIARHYPGSSAENRAELQALVDSIEIEP
;
A
#
# COMPACT_ATOMS: atom_id res chain seq x y z
N THR A 1 -0.17 -28.87 4.05
CA THR A 1 -1.58 -28.73 3.63
C THR A 1 -1.75 -27.28 3.29
N TYR A 2 -1.94 -26.91 2.03
CA TYR A 2 -2.20 -25.52 1.65
C TYR A 2 -3.61 -25.19 2.15
N THR A 3 -3.70 -24.44 3.24
CA THR A 3 -4.93 -23.76 3.66
C THR A 3 -5.29 -22.78 2.56
N ASN A 4 -6.59 -22.73 2.21
CA ASN A 4 -7.12 -21.90 1.12
C ASN A 4 -6.48 -20.52 1.13
N ALA A 5 -5.94 -20.08 0.00
CA ALA A 5 -5.71 -18.66 -0.19
C ALA A 5 -7.09 -18.01 -0.24
N ASP A 6 -7.36 -17.08 0.68
CA ASP A 6 -8.60 -16.31 0.67
C ASP A 6 -8.81 -15.72 -0.72
N ARG A 7 -10.01 -15.86 -1.27
CA ARG A 7 -10.33 -15.32 -2.59
C ARG A 7 -10.76 -13.88 -2.42
N LEU A 8 -9.93 -12.96 -2.93
CA LEU A 8 -10.22 -11.53 -2.97
C LEU A 8 -10.73 -11.14 -4.36
N THR A 9 -11.85 -10.44 -4.41
CA THR A 9 -12.43 -9.87 -5.63
C THR A 9 -12.82 -8.42 -5.40
N PHE A 10 -12.78 -7.60 -6.45
CA PHE A 10 -13.23 -6.21 -6.44
C PHE A 10 -13.67 -5.80 -7.85
N THR A 11 -14.42 -4.71 -7.95
CA THR A 11 -14.88 -4.18 -9.23
C THR A 11 -13.94 -3.09 -9.72
N VAL A 12 -13.33 -3.31 -10.89
CA VAL A 12 -12.43 -2.33 -11.51
C VAL A 12 -13.24 -1.35 -12.37
N PRO A 13 -13.22 -0.02 -12.08
CA PRO A 13 -13.87 0.96 -12.92
C PRO A 13 -13.29 0.97 -14.35
N ALA A 14 -14.06 1.50 -15.30
CA ALA A 14 -13.57 1.64 -16.67
C ALA A 14 -12.36 2.59 -16.72
N GLY A 15 -11.39 2.29 -17.59
CA GLY A 15 -10.21 3.15 -17.80
C GLY A 15 -9.01 2.83 -16.89
N TRP A 16 -9.12 1.84 -16.01
CA TRP A 16 -7.99 1.30 -15.25
C TRP A 16 -7.21 0.26 -16.07
N THR A 17 -5.89 0.25 -15.89
CA THR A 17 -4.96 -0.72 -16.49
C THR A 17 -4.47 -1.69 -15.43
N TYR A 18 -4.42 -2.97 -15.80
CA TYR A 18 -3.84 -4.04 -14.98
C TYR A 18 -2.44 -4.37 -15.47
N GLU A 19 -1.52 -4.51 -14.53
CA GLU A 19 -0.11 -4.84 -14.77
C GLU A 19 0.30 -6.11 -14.01
N ASP A 20 1.54 -6.53 -14.22
CA ASP A 20 2.13 -7.64 -13.48
C ASP A 20 2.03 -7.43 -11.95
N TYR A 21 2.02 -8.54 -11.20
CA TYR A 21 1.92 -8.56 -9.74
C TYR A 21 0.61 -8.01 -9.14
N GLY A 22 -0.43 -7.78 -9.95
CA GLY A 22 -1.74 -7.39 -9.43
C GLY A 22 -1.91 -5.89 -9.20
N GLU A 23 -1.04 -5.08 -9.81
CA GLU A 23 -1.13 -3.63 -9.75
C GLU A 23 -2.19 -3.10 -10.70
N LEU A 24 -2.98 -2.14 -10.21
CA LEU A 24 -3.96 -1.40 -10.98
C LEU A 24 -3.59 0.07 -11.01
N TYR A 25 -3.65 0.67 -12.18
CA TYR A 25 -3.32 2.08 -12.39
C TYR A 25 -4.41 2.79 -13.18
N LYS A 26 -4.57 4.08 -12.92
CA LYS A 26 -5.22 5.03 -13.82
C LYS A 26 -4.36 6.27 -13.91
N ASP A 27 -4.25 6.84 -15.12
CA ASP A 27 -3.37 7.97 -15.44
C ASP A 27 -1.90 7.71 -15.05
N ARG A 28 -1.41 6.49 -15.38
CA ARG A 28 -0.03 6.07 -15.10
C ARG A 28 0.99 7.01 -15.75
N ASP A 29 2.07 7.30 -15.02
CA ASP A 29 3.17 8.19 -15.39
C ASP A 29 2.74 9.65 -15.59
N GLU A 30 1.52 10.01 -15.19
CA GLU A 30 0.98 11.37 -15.22
C GLU A 30 0.81 11.93 -13.81
N PRO A 31 0.79 13.26 -13.61
CA PRO A 31 0.61 13.86 -12.29
C PRO A 31 -0.69 13.44 -11.58
N GLY A 32 -1.68 12.96 -12.35
CA GLY A 32 -2.99 12.52 -11.89
C GLY A 32 -3.07 11.07 -11.42
N GLU A 33 -1.95 10.33 -11.45
CA GLU A 33 -1.92 8.89 -11.23
C GLU A 33 -2.59 8.46 -9.94
N VAL A 34 -3.36 7.36 -10.02
CA VAL A 34 -3.81 6.59 -8.86
C VAL A 34 -3.43 5.13 -9.06
N LYS A 35 -3.03 4.49 -7.96
CA LYS A 35 -2.59 3.08 -7.93
C LYS A 35 -3.36 2.32 -6.87
N PHE A 36 -3.77 1.10 -7.18
CA PHE A 36 -4.30 0.13 -6.22
C PHE A 36 -3.50 -1.17 -6.31
N ILE A 37 -3.14 -1.73 -5.16
CA ILE A 37 -2.51 -3.05 -5.08
C ILE A 37 -2.84 -3.75 -3.77
N THR A 38 -2.99 -5.08 -3.83
CA THR A 38 -2.89 -5.95 -2.66
C THR A 38 -1.48 -6.52 -2.56
N TRP A 39 -0.82 -6.38 -1.41
CA TRP A 39 0.59 -6.73 -1.24
C TRP A 39 0.79 -7.68 -0.06
N VAL A 40 1.54 -8.76 -0.26
CA VAL A 40 1.95 -9.65 0.83
C VAL A 40 3.23 -9.11 1.45
N LEU A 41 3.10 -8.41 2.58
CA LEU A 41 4.22 -7.81 3.30
C LEU A 41 4.55 -8.58 4.57
N THR A 42 5.72 -9.21 4.59
CA THR A 42 6.30 -9.82 5.81
C THR A 42 7.25 -8.88 6.53
N HIS A 43 7.80 -7.91 5.80
CA HIS A 43 8.71 -6.89 6.30
C HIS A 43 8.34 -5.53 5.74
N VAL A 44 8.83 -4.49 6.42
CA VAL A 44 8.82 -3.11 5.96
C VAL A 44 10.25 -2.56 5.92
N PHE A 45 10.49 -1.48 5.19
CA PHE A 45 11.75 -0.75 5.30
C PHE A 45 11.76 0.09 6.58
N SER A 46 12.88 0.22 7.28
CA SER A 46 12.93 1.14 8.43
C SER A 46 12.76 2.61 8.02
N ASP A 47 13.19 2.96 6.81
CA ASP A 47 13.10 4.29 6.21
C ASP A 47 12.80 4.13 4.71
N VAL A 48 11.79 4.83 4.19
CA VAL A 48 11.40 4.74 2.77
C VAL A 48 12.34 5.49 1.81
N CYS A 49 13.15 6.43 2.32
CA CYS A 49 14.18 7.19 1.61
C CYS A 49 15.56 6.54 1.77
N GLN A 50 15.91 6.08 2.98
CA GLN A 50 17.12 5.30 3.25
C GLN A 50 16.82 3.79 3.26
N TRP A 51 16.09 3.34 2.23
CA TRP A 51 15.65 1.95 2.11
C TRP A 51 16.82 0.96 2.06
N GLY A 52 16.59 -0.26 2.56
CA GLY A 52 17.55 -1.36 2.56
C GLY A 52 17.62 -2.13 3.87
N THR A 53 17.38 -1.46 5.00
CA THR A 53 17.16 -2.13 6.29
C THR A 53 15.72 -2.60 6.39
N LEU A 54 15.55 -3.91 6.60
CA LEU A 54 14.25 -4.55 6.73
C LEU A 54 13.90 -4.76 8.21
N VAL A 55 12.65 -4.49 8.55
CA VAL A 55 12.06 -4.72 9.87
C VAL A 55 10.95 -5.75 9.72
N ASP A 56 10.94 -6.77 10.57
CA ASP A 56 9.88 -7.78 10.61
C ASP A 56 8.55 -7.08 10.95
N ALA A 57 7.54 -7.27 10.10
CA ALA A 57 6.24 -6.62 10.25
C ALA A 57 5.23 -7.49 11.02
N GLY A 58 5.69 -8.56 11.65
CA GLY A 58 4.88 -9.55 12.34
C GLY A 58 3.89 -10.26 11.42
N THR A 59 2.89 -10.89 12.04
CA THR A 59 1.85 -11.65 11.32
C THR A 59 0.44 -11.11 11.57
N THR A 60 0.26 -10.33 12.63
CA THR A 60 -1.03 -9.73 13.00
C THR A 60 -1.21 -8.35 12.38
N VAL A 61 -2.46 -7.87 12.37
CA VAL A 61 -2.78 -6.49 11.94
C VAL A 61 -2.06 -5.45 12.80
N ASP A 62 -2.01 -5.67 14.11
CA ASP A 62 -1.44 -4.71 15.06
C ASP A 62 0.08 -4.61 14.91
N GLU A 63 0.78 -5.75 14.84
CA GLU A 63 2.23 -5.76 14.61
C GLU A 63 2.62 -5.07 13.30
N PHE A 64 1.83 -5.25 12.23
CA PHE A 64 2.08 -4.57 10.96
C PHE A 64 1.94 -3.05 11.10
N VAL A 65 0.82 -2.63 11.71
CA VAL A 65 0.54 -1.20 11.87
C VAL A 65 1.60 -0.55 12.75
N ASP A 66 2.03 -1.21 13.83
CA ASP A 66 3.10 -0.71 14.69
C ASP A 66 4.42 -0.57 13.90
N ALA A 67 4.80 -1.59 13.12
CA ALA A 67 5.99 -1.52 12.27
C ALA A 67 5.91 -0.39 11.23
N VAL A 68 4.74 -0.16 10.60
CA VAL A 68 4.52 0.93 9.65
C VAL A 68 4.58 2.31 10.31
N MET A 69 4.01 2.44 11.52
CA MET A 69 4.03 3.69 12.28
C MET A 69 5.44 4.07 12.75
N GLU A 70 6.35 3.10 12.84
CA GLU A 70 7.76 3.30 13.16
C GLU A 70 8.63 3.60 11.92
N GLN A 71 8.10 3.45 10.70
CA GLN A 71 8.85 3.75 9.48
C GLN A 71 9.13 5.25 9.34
N GLU A 72 10.38 5.58 9.04
CA GLU A 72 10.81 6.94 8.72
C GLU A 72 10.58 7.28 7.23
N GLY A 73 10.60 8.58 6.91
CA GLY A 73 10.51 9.07 5.52
C GLY A 73 9.08 9.42 5.04
N TRP A 74 8.06 9.24 5.88
CA TRP A 74 6.71 9.75 5.66
C TRP A 74 6.04 10.22 6.96
N GLU A 75 4.90 10.88 6.82
CA GLU A 75 4.01 11.24 7.92
C GLU A 75 2.84 10.26 7.98
N ALA A 76 2.71 9.54 9.10
CA ALA A 76 1.63 8.59 9.33
C ALA A 76 0.49 9.22 10.13
N SER A 77 -0.74 9.08 9.64
CA SER A 77 -1.94 9.39 10.41
C SER A 77 -2.16 8.37 11.53
N ALA A 78 -2.90 8.74 12.58
CA ALA A 78 -3.35 7.76 13.57
C ALA A 78 -4.20 6.65 12.92
N PRO A 79 -3.94 5.36 13.21
CA PRO A 79 -4.72 4.27 12.64
C PRO A 79 -6.16 4.29 13.14
N THR A 80 -7.09 3.98 12.25
CA THR A 80 -8.53 3.97 12.51
C THR A 80 -9.11 2.58 12.24
N ALA A 81 -10.06 2.14 13.08
CA ALA A 81 -10.76 0.89 12.87
C ALA A 81 -11.80 1.05 11.76
N VAL A 82 -11.79 0.15 10.78
CA VAL A 82 -12.72 0.11 9.64
C VAL A 82 -13.13 -1.34 9.34
N THR A 83 -13.93 -1.52 8.30
CA THR A 83 -14.29 -2.84 7.77
C THR A 83 -14.03 -2.86 6.28
N VAL A 84 -13.42 -3.94 5.78
CA VAL A 84 -13.15 -4.17 4.35
C VAL A 84 -13.61 -5.59 4.01
N GLY A 85 -14.45 -5.73 2.98
CA GLY A 85 -15.00 -7.04 2.60
C GLY A 85 -15.73 -7.80 3.70
N GLY A 86 -16.26 -7.10 4.71
CA GLY A 86 -16.92 -7.69 5.88
C GLY A 86 -15.99 -8.09 7.03
N PHE A 87 -14.68 -7.87 6.91
CA PHE A 87 -13.68 -8.22 7.91
C PHE A 87 -13.17 -7.00 8.68
N PRO A 88 -12.79 -7.18 9.97
CA PRO A 88 -12.14 -6.11 10.74
C PRO A 88 -10.84 -5.67 10.06
N ALA A 89 -10.61 -4.36 10.03
CA ALA A 89 -9.40 -3.80 9.44
C ALA A 89 -8.95 -2.53 10.19
N LYS A 90 -7.68 -2.19 10.02
CA LYS A 90 -7.14 -0.87 10.34
C LYS A 90 -6.83 -0.11 9.06
N ARG A 91 -7.14 1.19 9.05
CA ARG A 91 -6.76 2.12 7.99
C ARG A 91 -5.86 3.23 8.54
N LEU A 92 -4.81 3.55 7.81
CA LEU A 92 -3.96 4.71 8.04
C LEU A 92 -3.53 5.34 6.70
N GLU A 93 -3.35 6.64 6.71
CA GLU A 93 -2.75 7.40 5.62
C GLU A 93 -1.25 7.60 5.89
N LEU A 94 -0.44 7.41 4.87
CA LEU A 94 1.01 7.61 4.89
C LEU A 94 1.35 8.62 3.80
N THR A 95 1.83 9.80 4.15
CA THR A 95 2.13 10.87 3.18
C THR A 95 3.61 11.19 3.18
N VAL A 96 4.27 11.09 2.02
CA VAL A 96 5.66 11.56 1.91
C VAL A 96 5.66 13.09 1.86
N PRO A 97 6.51 13.78 2.64
CA PRO A 97 6.64 15.24 2.57
C PRO A 97 6.90 15.71 1.13
N ALA A 98 6.16 16.72 0.67
CA ALA A 98 6.24 17.19 -0.71
C ALA A 98 7.59 17.86 -1.04
N GLU A 99 8.27 18.36 -0.02
CA GLU A 99 9.57 19.02 -0.07
C GLU A 99 10.77 18.06 0.07
N LEU A 100 10.52 16.75 0.20
CA LEU A 100 11.60 15.77 0.30
C LEU A 100 12.46 15.79 -0.97
N ASP A 101 13.76 16.04 -0.79
CA ASP A 101 14.74 15.97 -1.88
C ASP A 101 15.15 14.50 -2.12
N THR A 102 14.60 13.90 -3.17
CA THR A 102 14.86 12.50 -3.50
C THR A 102 16.31 12.23 -3.86
N GLU A 103 17.10 13.23 -4.26
CA GLU A 103 18.54 13.04 -4.54
C GLU A 103 19.32 12.61 -3.28
N THR A 104 18.78 12.88 -2.09
CA THR A 104 19.35 12.44 -0.81
C THR A 104 18.98 11.01 -0.44
N CYS A 105 18.00 10.41 -1.11
CA CYS A 105 17.57 9.04 -0.89
C CYS A 105 18.55 8.03 -1.50
N THR A 106 18.48 6.79 -1.01
CA THR A 106 19.28 5.69 -1.56
C THR A 106 19.00 5.54 -3.06
N ASN A 107 20.07 5.65 -3.86
CA ASN A 107 20.02 5.67 -5.33
C ASN A 107 19.10 6.74 -5.95
N GLY A 108 18.80 7.82 -5.23
CA GLY A 108 17.97 8.92 -5.74
C GLY A 108 16.47 8.59 -5.84
N VAL A 109 16.00 7.51 -5.20
CA VAL A 109 14.61 7.02 -5.33
C VAL A 109 13.98 6.71 -3.98
N LEU A 110 12.67 6.92 -3.90
CA LEU A 110 11.83 6.45 -2.81
C LEU A 110 11.37 5.02 -3.05
N ARG A 111 11.40 4.18 -2.00
CA ARG A 111 10.84 2.82 -2.01
C ARG A 111 10.01 2.60 -0.76
N TYR A 112 8.72 2.37 -0.92
CA TYR A 112 7.81 2.32 0.23
C TYR A 112 7.74 0.92 0.83
N TRP A 113 7.66 -0.08 -0.05
CA TRP A 113 7.37 -1.45 0.34
C TRP A 113 8.42 -2.40 -0.23
N PRO A 114 8.96 -3.36 0.54
CA PRO A 114 9.83 -4.40 0.01
C PRO A 114 9.13 -5.30 -1.00
N GLY A 115 9.90 -5.95 -1.87
CA GLY A 115 9.35 -6.91 -2.83
C GLY A 115 8.73 -8.12 -2.13
N PRO A 116 7.71 -8.76 -2.72
CA PRO A 116 7.18 -10.00 -2.16
C PRO A 116 8.20 -11.13 -2.30
N GLY A 117 8.16 -12.10 -1.38
CA GLY A 117 9.02 -13.30 -1.43
C GLY A 117 10.28 -13.22 -0.55
N PRO A 118 11.14 -14.26 -0.59
CA PRO A 118 12.22 -14.43 0.39
C PRO A 118 13.38 -13.44 0.23
N ASP A 119 13.61 -12.95 -1.00
CA ASP A 119 14.75 -12.06 -1.30
C ASP A 119 14.42 -10.58 -1.06
N MET A 120 13.12 -10.23 -1.02
CA MET A 120 12.56 -8.89 -0.74
C MET A 120 13.17 -7.74 -1.57
N SER A 121 13.87 -8.08 -2.67
CA SER A 121 14.46 -7.14 -3.61
C SER A 121 13.40 -6.51 -4.52
N ASP A 122 13.74 -5.41 -5.20
CA ASP A 122 12.88 -4.86 -6.26
C ASP A 122 11.46 -4.47 -5.81
N GLY A 123 11.31 -4.07 -4.55
CA GLY A 123 10.07 -3.55 -3.96
C GLY A 123 9.52 -2.29 -4.64
N ASP A 124 8.33 -1.86 -4.20
CA ASP A 124 7.54 -0.75 -4.74
C ASP A 124 8.36 0.53 -4.84
N CYS A 125 8.87 0.76 -6.04
CA CYS A 125 9.90 1.75 -6.33
C CYS A 125 9.33 3.00 -6.96
N CYS A 126 10.19 4.00 -6.82
CA CYS A 126 10.29 5.12 -7.72
C CYS A 126 9.10 6.06 -7.53
N ASN A 127 8.65 6.10 -6.28
CA ASN A 127 7.56 6.94 -5.81
C ASN A 127 8.00 8.40 -5.73
N LEU A 128 7.01 9.28 -5.70
CA LEU A 128 7.23 10.72 -5.70
C LEU A 128 6.93 11.34 -4.32
N PRO A 129 7.67 12.40 -3.94
CA PRO A 129 7.29 13.28 -2.84
C PRO A 129 5.84 13.76 -2.97
N GLY A 130 5.14 13.90 -1.83
CA GLY A 130 3.75 14.33 -1.77
C GLY A 130 2.72 13.24 -2.05
N ASN A 131 3.12 12.03 -2.46
CA ASN A 131 2.20 10.91 -2.60
C ASN A 131 1.63 10.49 -1.24
N THR A 132 0.39 10.03 -1.26
CA THR A 132 -0.27 9.44 -0.09
C THR A 132 -0.73 8.03 -0.38
N ASP A 133 -0.40 7.11 0.53
CA ASP A 133 -0.94 5.75 0.58
C ASP A 133 -2.02 5.68 1.65
N SER A 134 -3.24 5.36 1.24
CA SER A 134 -4.27 4.83 2.14
C SER A 134 -4.03 3.32 2.30
N VAL A 135 -3.50 2.91 3.44
CA VAL A 135 -3.16 1.51 3.74
C VAL A 135 -4.28 0.87 4.55
N TYR A 136 -4.80 -0.26 4.07
CA TYR A 136 -5.83 -1.06 4.70
C TYR A 136 -5.24 -2.41 5.10
N VAL A 137 -5.26 -2.70 6.39
CA VAL A 137 -4.69 -3.92 6.97
C VAL A 137 -5.84 -4.73 7.56
N VAL A 138 -6.20 -5.81 6.87
CA VAL A 138 -7.43 -6.58 7.10
C VAL A 138 -7.09 -7.90 7.80
N ASP A 139 -7.85 -8.26 8.83
CA ASP A 139 -7.80 -9.56 9.50
C ASP A 139 -8.81 -10.52 8.87
N VAL A 140 -8.32 -11.43 8.03
CA VAL A 140 -9.10 -12.49 7.38
C VAL A 140 -8.88 -13.79 8.14
N ALA A 141 -9.74 -14.03 9.14
CA ALA A 141 -9.73 -15.25 9.95
C ALA A 141 -8.35 -15.60 10.56
N GLY A 142 -7.61 -14.58 11.00
CA GLY A 142 -6.26 -14.72 11.57
C GLY A 142 -5.12 -14.55 10.57
N ASN A 143 -5.42 -14.36 9.28
CA ASN A 143 -4.45 -14.01 8.25
C ASN A 143 -4.52 -12.52 7.93
N ARG A 144 -3.36 -11.87 7.80
CA ARG A 144 -3.28 -10.46 7.43
C ARG A 144 -3.28 -10.29 5.92
N LEU A 145 -4.21 -9.48 5.41
CA LEU A 145 -4.21 -8.95 4.05
C LEU A 145 -3.91 -7.45 4.06
N VAL A 146 -3.06 -6.97 3.15
CA VAL A 146 -2.77 -5.55 2.99
C VAL A 146 -3.23 -5.09 1.61
N ALA A 147 -4.08 -4.06 1.58
CA ALA A 147 -4.46 -3.34 0.38
C ALA A 147 -3.98 -1.88 0.48
N ILE A 148 -3.35 -1.38 -0.57
CA ILE A 148 -2.78 -0.05 -0.65
C ILE A 148 -3.49 0.68 -1.78
N ALA A 149 -4.08 1.82 -1.45
CA ALA A 149 -4.69 2.74 -2.39
C ALA A 149 -3.88 4.04 -2.39
N ARG A 150 -3.09 4.27 -3.43
CA ARG A 150 -2.21 5.43 -3.57
C ARG A 150 -2.81 6.47 -4.48
N HIS A 151 -2.68 7.73 -4.09
CA HIS A 151 -2.90 8.87 -4.97
C HIS A 151 -1.70 9.81 -4.99
N TYR A 152 -1.51 10.47 -6.11
CA TYR A 152 -0.49 11.50 -6.31
C TYR A 152 -1.06 12.88 -5.97
N PRO A 153 -0.22 13.90 -5.71
CA PRO A 153 -0.68 15.26 -5.45
C PRO A 153 -1.64 15.81 -6.51
N GLY A 154 -1.42 15.45 -7.78
CA GLY A 154 -2.23 15.91 -8.91
C GLY A 154 -3.49 15.08 -9.20
N SER A 155 -3.72 13.96 -8.49
CA SER A 155 -4.90 13.12 -8.74
C SER A 155 -6.19 13.88 -8.52
N SER A 156 -7.10 13.82 -9.50
CA SER A 156 -8.40 14.47 -9.44
C SER A 156 -9.28 13.89 -8.32
N ALA A 157 -10.29 14.65 -7.88
CA ALA A 157 -11.28 14.15 -6.93
C ALA A 157 -12.05 12.93 -7.48
N GLU A 158 -12.25 12.87 -8.80
CA GLU A 158 -12.89 11.74 -9.49
C GLU A 158 -12.03 10.48 -9.41
N ASN A 159 -10.72 10.57 -9.74
CA ASN A 159 -9.81 9.42 -9.65
C ASN A 159 -9.68 8.92 -8.21
N ARG A 160 -9.63 9.82 -7.23
CA ARG A 160 -9.60 9.46 -5.80
C ARG A 160 -10.89 8.76 -5.36
N ALA A 161 -12.04 9.21 -5.86
CA ALA A 161 -13.32 8.56 -5.59
C ALA A 161 -13.42 7.18 -6.24
N GLU A 162 -12.93 7.00 -7.46
CA GLU A 162 -12.84 5.70 -8.11
C GLU A 162 -11.87 4.74 -7.39
N LEU A 163 -10.73 5.26 -6.94
CA LEU A 163 -9.78 4.50 -6.12
C LEU A 163 -10.41 4.04 -4.80
N GLN A 164 -11.21 4.89 -4.15
CA GLN A 164 -11.97 4.47 -2.97
C GLN A 164 -13.04 3.44 -3.34
N ALA A 165 -13.72 3.58 -4.48
CA ALA A 165 -14.73 2.62 -4.93
C ALA A 165 -14.14 1.21 -5.19
N LEU A 166 -12.88 1.11 -5.64
CA LEU A 166 -12.15 -0.16 -5.70
C LEU A 166 -12.09 -0.82 -4.32
N VAL A 167 -11.62 -0.09 -3.30
CA VAL A 167 -11.53 -0.57 -1.91
C VAL A 167 -12.90 -0.95 -1.36
N ASP A 168 -13.90 -0.10 -1.56
CA ASP A 168 -15.27 -0.31 -1.06
C ASP A 168 -15.95 -1.53 -1.71
N SER A 169 -15.50 -1.91 -2.91
CA SER A 169 -15.99 -3.09 -3.64
C SER A 169 -15.25 -4.38 -3.31
N ILE A 170 -14.25 -4.35 -2.43
CA ILE A 170 -13.52 -5.54 -2.02
C ILE A 170 -14.50 -6.52 -1.35
N GLU A 171 -14.54 -7.74 -1.88
CA GLU A 171 -15.18 -8.91 -1.30
C GLU A 171 -14.10 -9.94 -0.98
N ILE A 172 -14.22 -10.58 0.18
CA ILE A 172 -13.25 -11.55 0.68
C ILE A 172 -14.00 -12.84 1.03
N GLU A 173 -13.57 -13.96 0.45
CA GLU A 173 -14.08 -15.29 0.76
C GLU A 173 -13.00 -16.18 1.40
N PRO A 174 -13.24 -16.74 2.60
CA PRO A 174 -12.33 -17.67 3.28
C PRO A 174 -12.25 -19.10 2.69
#